data_AF-A0A0J7K6H4-F1
#
_entry.id   AF-A0A0J7K6H4-F1
#
_cell.length_a   1.000
_cell.length_b   1.000
_cell.length_c   1.000
_cell.angle_alpha   90.00
_cell.angle_beta   90.00
_cell.angle_gamma   90.00
#
_symmetry.space_group_name_H-M   'P 1'
#
loop_
_entity.id
_entity.type
_entity.pdbx_description
1 polymer ?
#
loop_
_entity_poly.entity_id
_entity_poly.type
_entity_poly.pdbx_seq_one_letter_code
_entity_poly.pdbx_strand_id
1 'polypeptide(L)'
;MIWRRYSSQHWRLGLLLLLWPLLYVGALAASDRWLRGAYLDFTANHLYTLTPGTRQILSSLHQPIELKLYFSRHAAADLPQLRSYHQRVAEMLREFVSRSHGMLRLRLIDPLPYSDDEVNAESDGLTPLNSGSNGEQLFLGLVGQVRHAAHSDIQPQAIPLLDPNREGFLEYDIAKLLYELNTTSRPHIEFVSGLPMAGNPGRGESPWVLLEQLRQLFNITWVDQEAFHEVDKGVKAVFLIQPTALSTAAQYALDQYVLRGGHLVVFVDPDAEMSDTPTGSPLPASSDLPRLLHNWGVRYNPHEVVLDRSLALPIELSDQSRSAHPAMLGLGTAELNHHDMITAGLQRVNLSSAGHFDLTAHTQNRLIPLLQSSADAKLVPAQRVSATENDPSLLLDGYHPDGVHYALAARLRGVLDSAFPEYAQRAGHLARSQGPVEVLLVADTDLFSDRLWL
;
A
#
# COMPACT_ATOMS: atom_id res chain seq x y z
N MET A 1 -32.55 -63.02 59.29
CA MET A 1 -33.07 -61.96 58.40
C MET A 1 -31.92 -61.07 57.90
N ILE A 2 -30.91 -61.61 57.18
CA ILE A 2 -29.77 -60.80 56.65
C ILE A 2 -29.22 -61.47 55.39
N TRP A 3 -29.94 -61.52 54.27
CA TRP A 3 -29.41 -62.00 52.97
C TRP A 3 -30.12 -61.32 51.79
N ARG A 4 -30.23 -59.99 51.82
CA ARG A 4 -30.88 -59.25 50.73
C ARG A 4 -30.42 -57.80 50.62
N ARG A 5 -29.11 -57.56 50.47
CA ARG A 5 -28.61 -56.18 50.23
C ARG A 5 -27.32 -56.05 49.39
N TYR A 6 -26.85 -57.11 48.73
CA TYR A 6 -25.62 -57.07 47.91
C TYR A 6 -25.86 -57.05 46.38
N SER A 7 -27.09 -57.20 45.89
CA SER A 7 -27.37 -57.35 44.45
C SER A 7 -27.58 -56.03 43.68
N SER A 8 -27.85 -54.90 44.34
CA SER A 8 -28.19 -53.64 43.63
C SER A 8 -26.98 -52.77 43.34
N GLN A 9 -25.81 -53.06 43.91
CA GLN A 9 -24.61 -52.23 43.75
C GLN A 9 -23.82 -52.61 42.49
N HIS A 10 -23.71 -53.90 42.17
CA HIS A 10 -23.05 -54.38 40.95
C HIS A 10 -23.79 -54.00 39.66
N TRP A 11 -25.13 -53.94 39.69
CA TRP A 11 -25.91 -53.51 38.53
C TRP A 11 -25.80 -52.01 38.27
N ARG A 12 -25.74 -51.19 39.33
CA ARG A 12 -25.47 -49.75 39.23
C ARG A 12 -24.06 -49.46 38.71
N LEU A 13 -23.06 -50.26 39.13
CA LEU A 13 -21.70 -50.17 38.59
C LEU A 13 -21.63 -50.60 37.11
N GLY A 14 -22.33 -51.66 36.71
CA GLY A 14 -22.41 -52.10 35.31
C GLY A 14 -23.09 -51.07 34.39
N LEU A 15 -24.16 -50.42 34.88
CA LEU A 15 -24.83 -49.33 34.17
C LEU A 15 -23.94 -48.09 34.03
N LEU A 16 -23.19 -47.73 35.08
CA LEU A 16 -22.23 -46.62 35.03
C LEU A 16 -21.07 -46.89 34.06
N LEU A 17 -20.60 -48.15 33.97
CA LEU A 17 -19.56 -48.57 33.04
C LEU A 17 -20.00 -48.54 31.57
N LEU A 18 -21.29 -48.73 31.28
CA LEU A 18 -21.85 -48.62 29.92
C LEU A 18 -22.23 -47.19 29.54
N LEU A 19 -22.56 -46.34 30.52
CA LEU A 19 -22.88 -44.93 30.30
C LEU A 19 -21.64 -44.10 29.94
N TRP A 20 -20.48 -44.47 30.47
CA TRP A 20 -19.24 -43.71 30.27
C TRP A 20 -18.77 -43.68 28.81
N PRO A 21 -18.71 -44.81 28.08
CA PRO A 21 -18.38 -44.81 26.65
C PRO A 21 -19.40 -44.03 25.82
N LEU A 22 -20.69 -44.11 26.18
CA LEU A 22 -21.77 -43.42 25.46
C LEU A 22 -21.67 -41.90 25.64
N LEU A 23 -21.39 -41.44 26.87
CA LEU A 23 -21.12 -40.04 27.18
C LEU A 23 -19.83 -39.56 26.53
N TYR A 24 -18.79 -40.39 26.47
CA TYR A 24 -17.52 -40.06 25.82
C TYR A 24 -17.69 -39.88 24.32
N VAL A 25 -18.38 -40.80 23.64
CA VAL A 25 -18.70 -40.70 22.20
C VAL A 25 -19.61 -39.50 21.93
N GLY A 26 -20.61 -39.27 22.78
CA GLY A 26 -21.48 -38.10 22.71
C GLY A 26 -20.71 -36.78 22.88
N ALA A 27 -19.77 -36.72 23.82
CA ALA A 27 -18.91 -35.57 24.06
C ALA A 27 -17.94 -35.34 22.89
N LEU A 28 -17.37 -36.39 22.30
CA LEU A 28 -16.55 -36.31 21.08
C LEU A 28 -17.32 -35.82 19.86
N ALA A 29 -18.54 -36.32 19.66
CA ALA A 29 -19.40 -35.88 18.56
C ALA A 29 -19.90 -34.44 18.76
N ALA A 30 -20.15 -34.05 20.02
CA ALA A 30 -20.53 -32.69 20.38
C ALA A 30 -19.34 -31.73 20.27
N SER A 31 -18.14 -32.13 20.69
CA SER A 31 -16.92 -31.32 20.57
C SER A 31 -16.58 -31.08 19.11
N ASP A 32 -16.71 -32.09 18.24
CA ASP A 32 -16.51 -31.93 16.80
C ASP A 32 -17.54 -30.95 16.20
N ARG A 33 -18.79 -30.91 16.69
CA ARG A 33 -19.79 -29.91 16.26
C ARG A 33 -19.56 -28.50 16.83
N TRP A 34 -19.15 -28.38 18.09
CA TRP A 34 -18.99 -27.09 18.77
C TRP A 34 -17.65 -26.41 18.46
N LEU A 35 -16.58 -27.18 18.23
CA LEU A 35 -15.26 -26.64 17.91
C LEU A 35 -15.09 -26.31 16.42
N ARG A 36 -15.95 -26.82 15.53
CA ARG A 36 -15.93 -26.49 14.09
C ARG A 36 -16.15 -24.99 13.78
N GLY A 37 -16.73 -24.22 14.71
CA GLY A 37 -16.93 -22.76 14.56
C GLY A 37 -15.86 -21.90 15.24
N ALA A 38 -14.98 -22.49 16.05
CA ALA A 38 -13.94 -21.78 16.79
C ALA A 38 -12.56 -22.26 16.33
N TYR A 39 -12.22 -21.97 15.07
CA TYR A 39 -10.84 -21.97 14.61
C TYR A 39 -10.12 -20.79 15.29
N LEU A 40 -9.64 -21.02 16.50
CA LEU A 40 -8.63 -20.17 17.13
C LEU A 40 -7.30 -20.56 16.50
N ASP A 41 -6.89 -19.79 15.51
CA ASP A 41 -5.60 -19.95 14.84
C ASP A 41 -4.47 -19.54 15.80
N PHE A 42 -3.75 -20.54 16.32
CA PHE A 42 -2.60 -20.38 17.21
C PHE A 42 -1.27 -20.28 16.46
N THR A 43 -1.28 -20.12 15.13
CA THR A 43 -0.05 -19.77 14.40
C THR A 43 0.35 -18.33 14.74
N ALA A 44 1.66 -18.07 14.82
CA ALA A 44 2.18 -16.75 15.21
C ALA A 44 1.70 -15.58 14.31
N ASN A 45 1.15 -15.89 13.13
CA ASN A 45 0.72 -14.91 12.12
C ASN A 45 -0.78 -14.99 11.75
N HIS A 46 -1.62 -15.75 12.47
CA HIS A 46 -3.03 -15.97 12.08
C HIS A 46 -3.24 -16.34 10.60
N LEU A 47 -2.37 -17.22 10.07
CA LEU A 47 -2.24 -17.53 8.64
C LEU A 47 -3.52 -18.05 7.96
N TYR A 48 -4.53 -18.46 8.74
CA TYR A 48 -5.78 -19.03 8.24
C TYR A 48 -7.01 -18.17 8.51
N THR A 49 -6.82 -16.94 8.99
CA THR A 49 -7.93 -16.05 9.36
C THR A 49 -7.91 -14.78 8.51
N LEU A 50 -8.80 -14.69 7.52
CA LEU A 50 -8.92 -13.48 6.69
C LEU A 50 -9.10 -12.23 7.55
N THR A 51 -8.41 -11.16 7.17
CA THR A 51 -8.49 -9.86 7.82
C THR A 51 -9.92 -9.30 7.82
N PRO A 52 -10.27 -8.41 8.76
CA PRO A 52 -11.57 -7.75 8.76
C PRO A 52 -11.89 -7.05 7.43
N GLY A 53 -10.88 -6.44 6.78
CA GLY A 53 -11.03 -5.78 5.48
C GLY A 53 -11.40 -6.75 4.37
N THR A 54 -10.70 -7.88 4.27
CA THR A 54 -11.02 -8.94 3.29
C THR A 54 -12.42 -9.51 3.49
N ARG A 55 -12.84 -9.74 4.75
CA ARG A 55 -14.20 -10.19 5.05
C ARG A 55 -15.25 -9.18 4.61
N GLN A 56 -14.99 -7.88 4.80
CA GLN A 56 -15.87 -6.83 4.33
C GLN A 56 -16.00 -6.86 2.81
N ILE A 57 -14.88 -6.97 2.08
CA ILE A 57 -14.88 -7.09 0.61
C ILE A 57 -15.73 -8.27 0.17
N LEU A 58 -15.50 -9.46 0.74
CA LEU A 58 -16.24 -10.69 0.44
C LEU A 58 -17.74 -10.56 0.73
N SER A 59 -18.11 -9.89 1.82
CA SER A 59 -19.52 -9.65 2.17
C SER A 59 -20.21 -8.63 1.26
N SER A 60 -19.43 -7.75 0.63
CA SER A 60 -19.88 -6.70 -0.27
C SER A 60 -19.85 -7.10 -1.75
N LEU A 61 -19.62 -8.38 -2.08
CA LEU A 61 -19.66 -8.84 -3.46
C LEU A 61 -21.10 -8.80 -3.99
N HIS A 62 -21.34 -8.02 -5.04
CA HIS A 62 -22.67 -7.87 -5.66
C HIS A 62 -22.83 -8.75 -6.92
N GLN A 63 -21.73 -9.32 -7.44
CA GLN A 63 -21.74 -10.13 -8.66
C GLN A 63 -20.92 -11.41 -8.47
N PRO A 64 -21.33 -12.54 -9.11
CA PRO A 64 -20.61 -13.79 -9.01
C PRO A 64 -19.31 -13.75 -9.83
N ILE A 65 -18.18 -14.06 -9.19
CA ILE A 65 -16.84 -14.04 -9.77
C ILE A 65 -16.29 -15.47 -9.89
N GLU A 66 -15.64 -15.77 -11.01
CA GLU A 66 -14.84 -16.98 -11.21
C GLU A 66 -13.36 -16.63 -11.10
N LEU A 67 -12.65 -17.38 -10.27
CA LEU A 67 -11.20 -17.31 -10.10
C LEU A 67 -10.57 -18.54 -10.74
N LYS A 68 -9.64 -18.35 -11.67
CA LYS A 68 -8.82 -19.40 -12.29
C LYS A 68 -7.40 -19.29 -11.74
N LEU A 69 -6.97 -20.26 -10.95
CA LEU A 69 -5.57 -20.39 -10.52
C LEU A 69 -4.84 -21.30 -11.51
N TYR A 70 -3.86 -20.74 -12.21
CA TYR A 70 -3.00 -21.47 -13.14
C TYR A 70 -1.74 -21.91 -12.41
N PHE A 71 -1.39 -23.19 -12.53
CA PHE A 71 -0.14 -23.72 -12.00
C PHE A 71 0.38 -24.89 -12.84
N SER A 72 1.52 -24.70 -13.52
CA SER A 72 2.16 -25.74 -14.34
C SER A 72 2.81 -26.80 -13.45
N ARG A 73 2.08 -27.86 -13.11
CA ARG A 73 2.55 -28.89 -12.16
C ARG A 73 3.73 -29.67 -12.70
N HIS A 74 3.74 -29.91 -14.02
CA HIS A 74 4.79 -30.66 -14.69
C HIS A 74 6.12 -29.88 -14.67
N ALA A 75 6.11 -28.63 -15.13
CA ALA A 75 7.28 -27.75 -15.17
C ALA A 75 7.85 -27.44 -13.76
N ALA A 76 7.01 -27.50 -12.71
CA ALA A 76 7.40 -27.30 -11.32
C ALA A 76 7.81 -28.59 -10.58
N ALA A 77 7.98 -29.72 -11.27
CA ALA A 77 8.25 -31.01 -10.64
C ALA A 77 9.53 -31.02 -9.77
N ASP A 78 10.55 -30.29 -10.18
CA ASP A 78 11.82 -30.17 -9.45
C ASP A 78 11.91 -28.93 -8.55
N LEU A 79 10.79 -28.21 -8.39
CA LEU A 79 10.68 -26.97 -7.61
C LEU A 79 9.79 -27.18 -6.37
N PRO A 80 10.25 -27.90 -5.33
CA PRO A 80 9.44 -28.21 -4.15
C PRO A 80 8.96 -26.97 -3.39
N GLN A 81 9.76 -25.91 -3.36
CA GLN A 81 9.38 -24.64 -2.73
C GLN A 81 8.17 -24.01 -3.44
N LEU A 82 8.19 -23.99 -4.78
CA LEU A 82 7.11 -23.44 -5.58
C LEU A 82 5.82 -24.25 -5.45
N ARG A 83 5.91 -25.59 -5.44
CA ARG A 83 4.74 -26.46 -5.18
C ARG A 83 4.12 -26.20 -3.81
N SER A 84 4.96 -26.04 -2.79
CA SER A 84 4.50 -25.74 -1.43
C SER A 84 3.80 -24.38 -1.38
N TYR A 85 4.34 -23.39 -2.08
CA TYR A 85 3.72 -22.07 -2.21
C TYR A 85 2.39 -22.13 -2.96
N HIS A 86 2.31 -22.80 -4.10
CA HIS A 86 1.05 -23.02 -4.81
C HIS A 86 -0.02 -23.68 -3.91
N GLN A 87 0.37 -24.66 -3.08
CA GLN A 87 -0.57 -25.26 -2.13
C GLN A 87 -1.12 -24.21 -1.15
N ARG A 88 -0.27 -23.34 -0.59
CA ARG A 88 -0.70 -22.25 0.30
C ARG A 88 -1.63 -21.26 -0.40
N VAL A 89 -1.31 -20.88 -1.65
CA VAL A 89 -2.20 -20.06 -2.48
C VAL A 89 -3.56 -20.71 -2.68
N ALA A 90 -3.59 -21.99 -3.06
CA ALA A 90 -4.83 -22.72 -3.29
C ALA A 90 -5.66 -22.87 -2.00
N GLU A 91 -5.01 -23.06 -0.84
CA GLU A 91 -5.67 -23.08 0.47
C GLU A 91 -6.28 -21.72 0.82
N MET A 92 -5.54 -20.62 0.62
CA MET A 92 -6.05 -19.27 0.84
C MET A 92 -7.27 -18.97 -0.06
N LEU A 93 -7.18 -19.27 -1.36
CA LEU A 93 -8.31 -19.06 -2.29
C LEU A 93 -9.55 -19.89 -1.91
N ARG A 94 -9.37 -21.11 -1.39
CA ARG A 94 -10.50 -21.91 -0.88
C ARG A 94 -11.14 -21.25 0.35
N GLU A 95 -10.36 -20.58 1.19
CA GLU A 95 -10.89 -19.83 2.32
C GLU A 95 -11.66 -18.57 1.89
N PHE A 96 -11.23 -17.89 0.83
CA PHE A 96 -12.01 -16.82 0.21
C PHE A 96 -13.36 -17.35 -0.30
N VAL A 97 -13.35 -18.48 -1.01
CA VAL A 97 -14.58 -19.13 -1.52
C VAL A 97 -15.51 -19.59 -0.38
N SER A 98 -14.96 -20.14 0.70
CA SER A 98 -15.77 -20.61 1.84
C SER A 98 -16.54 -19.46 2.50
N ARG A 99 -15.95 -18.25 2.54
CA ARG A 99 -16.52 -17.05 3.16
C ARG A 99 -17.30 -16.15 2.21
N SER A 100 -17.31 -16.44 0.91
CA SER A 100 -17.99 -15.61 -0.10
C SER A 100 -19.48 -15.90 -0.26
N HIS A 101 -20.07 -16.81 0.53
CA HIS A 101 -21.49 -17.20 0.43
C HIS A 101 -21.93 -17.60 -0.99
N GLY A 102 -21.06 -18.31 -1.74
CA GLY A 102 -21.34 -18.77 -3.10
C GLY A 102 -21.06 -17.75 -4.22
N MET A 103 -20.60 -16.53 -3.89
CA MET A 103 -20.25 -15.50 -4.88
C MET A 103 -18.95 -15.79 -5.62
N LEU A 104 -18.03 -16.57 -5.05
CA LEU A 104 -16.77 -16.95 -5.69
C LEU A 104 -16.80 -18.41 -6.13
N ARG A 105 -16.26 -18.69 -7.31
CA ARG A 105 -15.98 -20.04 -7.80
C ARG A 105 -14.50 -20.16 -8.16
N LEU A 106 -13.78 -21.06 -7.50
CA LEU A 106 -12.39 -21.36 -7.83
C LEU A 106 -12.29 -22.51 -8.85
N ARG A 107 -11.45 -22.33 -9.86
CA ARG A 107 -10.99 -23.36 -10.80
C ARG A 107 -9.47 -23.45 -10.73
N LEU A 108 -8.95 -24.67 -10.65
CA LEU A 108 -7.52 -24.96 -10.69
C LEU A 108 -7.19 -25.48 -12.09
N ILE A 109 -6.25 -24.85 -12.77
CA ILE A 109 -5.87 -25.15 -14.16
C ILE A 109 -4.38 -25.50 -14.19
N ASP A 110 -4.04 -26.59 -14.86
CA ASP A 110 -2.67 -27.03 -15.11
C ASP A 110 -2.41 -26.84 -16.62
N PRO A 111 -1.83 -25.69 -17.04
CA PRO A 111 -1.61 -25.40 -18.44
C PRO A 111 -0.49 -26.31 -18.96
N LEU A 112 -0.87 -27.31 -19.74
CA LEU A 112 0.07 -28.22 -20.39
C LEU A 112 0.69 -27.54 -21.62
N PRO A 113 1.95 -27.85 -21.97
CA PRO A 113 2.58 -27.31 -23.18
C PRO A 113 1.74 -27.57 -24.44
N TYR A 114 1.59 -26.54 -25.27
CA TYR A 114 0.80 -26.52 -26.51
C TYR A 114 -0.70 -26.80 -26.32
N SER A 115 -1.24 -26.58 -25.12
CA SER A 115 -2.67 -26.73 -24.83
C SER A 115 -3.44 -25.42 -24.96
N ASP A 116 -4.76 -25.51 -25.14
CA ASP A 116 -5.64 -24.33 -25.10
C ASP A 116 -5.53 -23.59 -23.76
N ASP A 117 -5.26 -24.30 -22.66
CA ASP A 117 -5.11 -23.69 -21.33
C ASP A 117 -3.84 -22.83 -21.21
N GLU A 118 -2.76 -23.19 -21.92
CA GLU A 118 -1.53 -22.38 -22.00
C GLU A 118 -1.78 -21.09 -22.79
N VAL A 119 -2.43 -21.20 -23.95
CA VAL A 119 -2.82 -20.03 -24.75
C VAL A 119 -3.76 -19.11 -23.97
N ASN A 120 -4.73 -19.69 -23.25
CA ASN A 120 -5.66 -18.94 -22.40
C ASN A 120 -4.94 -18.24 -21.24
N ALA A 121 -3.92 -18.87 -20.64
CA ALA A 121 -3.14 -18.27 -19.57
C ALA A 121 -2.45 -16.98 -20.03
N GLU A 122 -1.81 -17.02 -21.20
CA GLU A 122 -1.17 -15.84 -21.81
C GLU A 122 -2.20 -14.77 -22.20
N SER A 123 -3.30 -15.16 -22.85
CA SER A 123 -4.34 -14.21 -23.27
C SER A 123 -5.06 -13.54 -22.09
N ASP A 124 -5.18 -14.25 -20.96
CA ASP A 124 -5.76 -13.73 -19.72
C ASP A 124 -4.77 -12.84 -18.94
N GLY A 125 -3.55 -12.60 -19.46
CA GLY A 125 -2.57 -11.66 -18.92
C GLY A 125 -1.55 -12.26 -17.94
N LEU A 126 -1.36 -13.59 -17.93
CA LEU A 126 -0.33 -14.23 -17.12
C LEU A 126 1.05 -14.14 -17.77
N THR A 127 2.09 -14.03 -16.95
CA THR A 127 3.48 -13.98 -17.41
C THR A 127 4.18 -15.32 -17.16
N PRO A 128 4.66 -16.03 -18.19
CA PRO A 128 5.38 -17.28 -17.99
C PRO A 128 6.77 -17.02 -17.40
N LEU A 129 7.20 -17.92 -16.51
CA LEU A 129 8.58 -17.98 -16.04
C LEU A 129 9.38 -18.98 -16.89
N ASN A 130 10.50 -18.52 -17.44
CA ASN A 130 11.45 -19.37 -18.17
C ASN A 130 12.38 -20.15 -17.22
N SER A 131 11.79 -20.80 -16.21
CA SER A 131 12.52 -21.52 -15.15
C SER A 131 11.96 -22.92 -14.90
N GLY A 132 11.08 -23.42 -15.78
CA GLY A 132 10.59 -24.80 -15.71
C GLY A 132 11.69 -25.81 -16.04
N SER A 133 11.46 -27.05 -15.61
CA SER A 133 12.30 -28.19 -16.02
C SER A 133 12.44 -28.24 -17.55
N ASN A 134 13.65 -28.50 -18.05
CA ASN A 134 13.93 -28.61 -19.49
C ASN A 134 13.60 -27.36 -20.35
N GLY A 135 13.50 -26.17 -19.74
CA GLY A 135 13.20 -24.93 -20.45
C GLY A 135 11.70 -24.74 -20.77
N GLU A 136 10.83 -25.55 -20.15
CA GLU A 136 9.39 -25.36 -20.23
C GLU A 136 8.96 -24.04 -19.58
N GLN A 137 7.90 -23.45 -20.13
CA GLN A 137 7.25 -22.31 -19.51
C GLN A 137 6.50 -22.74 -18.25
N LEU A 138 6.70 -21.98 -17.19
CA LEU A 138 6.10 -22.21 -15.89
C LEU A 138 5.11 -21.08 -15.60
N PHE A 139 3.84 -21.43 -15.42
CA PHE A 139 2.81 -20.49 -14.99
C PHE A 139 2.50 -20.68 -13.50
N LEU A 140 2.43 -19.56 -12.77
CA LEU A 140 1.84 -19.48 -11.44
C LEU A 140 1.16 -18.12 -11.28
N GLY A 141 -0.12 -18.06 -11.65
CA GLY A 141 -0.87 -16.80 -11.72
C GLY A 141 -2.35 -16.98 -11.42
N LEU A 142 -3.05 -15.88 -11.16
CA LEU A 142 -4.47 -15.88 -10.81
C LEU A 142 -5.23 -14.96 -11.77
N VAL A 143 -6.29 -15.47 -12.37
CA VAL A 143 -7.21 -14.69 -13.21
C VAL A 143 -8.57 -14.65 -12.54
N GLY A 144 -9.22 -13.49 -12.51
CA GLY A 144 -10.58 -13.33 -12.04
C GLY A 144 -11.47 -12.67 -13.09
N GLN A 145 -12.71 -13.16 -13.20
CA GLN A 145 -13.69 -12.65 -14.14
C GLN A 145 -15.12 -12.75 -13.60
N VAL A 146 -16.00 -11.83 -14.01
CA VAL A 146 -17.43 -11.90 -13.68
C VAL A 146 -18.08 -13.02 -14.50
N ARG A 147 -18.80 -13.95 -13.85
CA ARG A 147 -19.40 -15.13 -14.51
C ARG A 147 -20.49 -14.82 -15.52
N HIS A 148 -21.04 -13.61 -15.49
CA HIS A 148 -22.07 -13.13 -16.40
C HIS A 148 -21.63 -11.84 -17.10
N ALA A 149 -20.40 -11.84 -17.63
CA ALA A 149 -19.76 -10.69 -18.27
C ALA A 149 -20.53 -10.11 -19.47
N ALA A 150 -21.47 -10.86 -20.07
CA ALA A 150 -22.23 -10.43 -21.23
C ALA A 150 -23.07 -9.14 -21.02
N HIS A 151 -23.24 -8.71 -19.75
CA HIS A 151 -23.94 -7.47 -19.39
C HIS A 151 -23.12 -6.56 -18.47
N SER A 152 -21.80 -6.78 -18.34
CA SER A 152 -20.92 -5.96 -17.51
C SER A 152 -19.74 -5.43 -18.31
N ASP A 153 -19.48 -4.13 -18.25
CA ASP A 153 -18.28 -3.50 -18.83
C ASP A 153 -17.00 -3.79 -18.02
N ILE A 154 -17.09 -4.66 -17.00
CA ILE A 154 -15.99 -5.05 -16.11
C ILE A 154 -15.07 -6.04 -16.84
N GLN A 155 -13.84 -5.62 -17.08
CA GLN A 155 -12.82 -6.47 -17.70
C GLN A 155 -12.26 -7.50 -16.71
N PRO A 156 -11.86 -8.70 -17.18
CA PRO A 156 -11.09 -9.64 -16.36
C PRO A 156 -9.86 -8.98 -15.74
N GLN A 157 -9.53 -9.39 -14.53
CA GLN A 157 -8.35 -8.93 -13.80
C GLN A 157 -7.40 -10.11 -13.57
N ALA A 158 -6.10 -9.85 -13.62
CA ALA A 158 -5.09 -10.87 -13.42
C ALA A 158 -4.03 -10.42 -12.41
N ILE A 159 -3.54 -11.38 -11.62
CA ILE A 159 -2.25 -11.33 -10.95
C ILE A 159 -1.29 -12.12 -11.86
N PRO A 160 -0.46 -11.44 -12.68
CA PRO A 160 0.30 -12.08 -13.76
C PRO A 160 1.25 -13.16 -13.26
N LEU A 161 1.82 -12.92 -12.08
CA LEU A 161 2.70 -13.83 -11.36
C LEU A 161 2.42 -13.71 -9.87
N LEU A 162 2.11 -14.84 -9.23
CA LEU A 162 2.12 -14.94 -7.78
C LEU A 162 3.56 -15.23 -7.35
N ASP A 163 4.29 -14.19 -6.99
CA ASP A 163 5.70 -14.29 -6.59
C ASP A 163 5.80 -14.84 -5.14
N PRO A 164 6.53 -15.95 -4.90
CA PRO A 164 6.79 -16.44 -3.56
C PRO A 164 7.42 -15.40 -2.62
N ASN A 165 8.21 -14.46 -3.14
CA ASN A 165 8.82 -13.38 -2.34
C ASN A 165 7.79 -12.38 -1.82
N ARG A 166 6.59 -12.33 -2.42
CA ARG A 166 5.46 -11.49 -2.03
C ARG A 166 4.37 -12.25 -1.28
N GLU A 167 4.68 -13.44 -0.76
CA GLU A 167 3.72 -14.28 -0.03
C GLU A 167 3.01 -13.51 1.12
N GLY A 168 3.71 -12.59 1.80
CA GLY A 168 3.13 -11.76 2.85
C GLY A 168 2.01 -10.81 2.40
N PHE A 169 1.90 -10.53 1.10
CA PHE A 169 0.88 -9.66 0.50
C PHE A 169 -0.20 -10.43 -0.25
N LEU A 170 -0.13 -11.76 -0.27
CA LEU A 170 -1.02 -12.60 -1.07
C LEU A 170 -2.51 -12.35 -0.79
N GLU A 171 -2.91 -12.24 0.48
CA GLU A 171 -4.30 -11.94 0.84
C GLU A 171 -4.74 -10.60 0.25
N TYR A 172 -3.88 -9.59 0.33
CA TYR A 172 -4.18 -8.27 -0.22
C TYR A 172 -4.29 -8.31 -1.75
N ASP A 173 -3.35 -8.95 -2.44
CA ASP A 173 -3.34 -8.99 -3.91
C ASP A 173 -4.64 -9.66 -4.44
N ILE A 174 -5.09 -10.73 -3.78
CA ILE A 174 -6.38 -11.38 -4.07
C ILE A 174 -7.56 -10.47 -3.72
N ALA A 175 -7.54 -9.81 -2.56
CA ALA A 175 -8.62 -8.92 -2.13
C ALA A 175 -8.76 -7.70 -3.06
N LYS A 176 -7.65 -7.14 -3.55
CA LYS A 176 -7.60 -6.06 -4.54
C LYS A 176 -8.22 -6.50 -5.86
N LEU A 177 -7.82 -7.67 -6.38
CA LEU A 177 -8.40 -8.24 -7.60
C LEU A 177 -9.93 -8.40 -7.46
N LEU A 178 -10.41 -8.88 -6.31
CA LEU A 178 -11.85 -9.01 -6.05
C LEU A 178 -12.56 -7.67 -5.91
N TYR A 179 -11.92 -6.69 -5.28
CA TYR A 179 -12.44 -5.34 -5.16
C TYR A 179 -12.59 -4.69 -6.55
N GLU A 180 -11.59 -4.83 -7.42
CA GLU A 180 -11.63 -4.31 -8.80
C GLU A 180 -12.72 -4.96 -9.63
N LEU A 181 -12.89 -6.28 -9.53
CA LEU A 181 -13.97 -7.02 -10.21
C LEU A 181 -15.37 -6.74 -9.66
N ASN A 182 -15.48 -6.19 -8.45
CA ASN A 182 -16.74 -5.80 -7.83
C ASN A 182 -17.06 -4.31 -7.98
N THR A 183 -16.06 -3.50 -8.35
CA THR A 183 -16.17 -2.04 -8.45
C THR A 183 -16.69 -1.66 -9.83
N THR A 184 -17.87 -1.02 -9.86
CA THR A 184 -18.52 -0.60 -11.11
C THR A 184 -18.14 0.81 -11.58
N SER A 185 -17.40 1.57 -10.77
CA SER A 185 -16.95 2.93 -11.11
C SER A 185 -15.59 3.25 -10.50
N ARG A 186 -14.80 4.06 -11.20
CA ARG A 186 -13.47 4.46 -10.75
C ARG A 186 -13.57 5.24 -9.42
N PRO A 187 -12.72 4.94 -8.41
CA PRO A 187 -12.72 5.68 -7.16
C PRO A 187 -12.47 7.18 -7.41
N HIS A 188 -13.18 8.05 -6.70
CA HIS A 188 -13.00 9.49 -6.78
C HIS A 188 -11.91 9.94 -5.81
N ILE A 189 -10.90 10.64 -6.33
CA ILE A 189 -9.83 11.29 -5.56
C ILE A 189 -9.75 12.77 -5.92
N GLU A 190 -9.36 13.59 -4.93
CA GLU A 190 -9.15 15.02 -5.11
C GLU A 190 -7.66 15.34 -5.12
N PHE A 191 -7.25 16.21 -6.05
CA PHE A 191 -5.90 16.74 -6.15
C PHE A 191 -5.94 18.22 -5.77
N VAL A 192 -5.29 18.55 -4.66
CA VAL A 192 -5.08 19.92 -4.19
C VAL A 192 -3.60 20.22 -4.41
N SER A 193 -3.25 20.83 -5.53
CA SER A 193 -1.85 20.97 -5.98
C SER A 193 -1.43 22.42 -6.17
N GLY A 194 -0.21 22.74 -5.78
CA GLY A 194 0.47 24.01 -6.08
C GLY A 194 1.30 23.98 -7.35
N LEU A 195 1.38 22.82 -7.99
CA LEU A 195 2.15 22.61 -9.20
C LEU A 195 1.24 22.57 -10.43
N PRO A 196 1.70 23.03 -11.61
CA PRO A 196 0.92 23.07 -12.86
C PRO A 196 0.80 21.68 -13.51
N MET A 197 0.60 20.62 -12.72
CA MET A 197 0.68 19.23 -13.18
C MET A 197 -0.40 18.91 -14.22
N ALA A 198 -1.59 19.51 -14.11
CA ALA A 198 -2.69 19.31 -15.05
C ALA A 198 -2.40 19.88 -16.45
N GLY A 199 -1.33 20.65 -16.61
CA GLY A 199 -1.02 21.40 -17.82
C GLY A 199 -1.97 22.58 -18.04
N ASN A 200 -1.58 23.46 -18.95
CA ASN A 200 -2.37 24.59 -19.40
C ASN A 200 -2.35 24.66 -20.94
N PRO A 201 -3.39 24.16 -21.61
CA PRO A 201 -3.48 24.22 -23.07
C PRO A 201 -3.39 25.65 -23.62
N GLY A 202 -3.83 26.66 -22.86
CA GLY A 202 -3.72 28.08 -23.22
C GLY A 202 -2.29 28.61 -23.23
N ARG A 203 -1.37 27.93 -22.53
CA ARG A 203 0.08 28.19 -22.54
C ARG A 203 0.88 27.16 -23.34
N GLY A 204 0.21 26.16 -23.94
CA GLY A 204 0.86 25.05 -24.63
C GLY A 204 1.51 24.03 -23.70
N GLU A 205 1.18 24.04 -22.42
CA GLU A 205 1.68 23.10 -21.42
C GLU A 205 0.84 21.82 -21.42
N SER A 206 1.48 20.68 -21.62
CA SER A 206 0.82 19.37 -21.54
C SER A 206 0.69 18.88 -20.09
N PRO A 207 -0.35 18.11 -19.76
CA PRO A 207 -0.41 17.39 -18.49
C PRO A 207 0.77 16.44 -18.34
N TRP A 208 1.25 16.22 -17.12
CA TRP A 208 2.35 15.28 -16.86
C TRP A 208 1.94 13.83 -17.13
N VAL A 209 2.85 13.00 -17.64
CA VAL A 209 2.55 11.64 -18.14
C VAL A 209 1.96 10.75 -17.05
N LEU A 210 2.49 10.86 -15.82
CA LEU A 210 1.98 10.10 -14.67
C LEU A 210 0.48 10.35 -14.40
N LEU A 211 -0.01 11.57 -14.66
CA LEU A 211 -1.43 11.88 -14.48
C LEU A 211 -2.31 11.19 -15.51
N GLU A 212 -1.82 10.95 -16.72
CA GLU A 212 -2.57 10.23 -17.75
C GLU A 212 -2.84 8.79 -17.31
N GLN A 213 -1.85 8.14 -16.67
CA GLN A 213 -2.01 6.81 -16.10
C GLN A 213 -2.98 6.82 -14.91
N LEU A 214 -2.85 7.78 -14.00
CA LEU A 214 -3.76 7.89 -12.84
C LEU A 214 -5.22 8.12 -13.27
N ARG A 215 -5.46 8.91 -14.33
CA ARG A 215 -6.81 9.14 -14.89
C ARG A 215 -7.44 7.88 -15.49
N GLN A 216 -6.66 6.85 -15.83
CA GLN A 216 -7.22 5.57 -16.26
C GLN A 216 -7.81 4.80 -15.07
N LEU A 217 -7.20 4.93 -13.89
CA LEU A 217 -7.56 4.19 -12.68
C LEU A 217 -8.58 4.91 -11.79
N PHE A 218 -8.52 6.25 -11.76
CA PHE A 218 -9.28 7.08 -10.82
C PHE A 218 -10.08 8.16 -11.54
N ASN A 219 -11.19 8.57 -10.91
CA ASN A 219 -11.81 9.85 -11.24
C ASN A 219 -11.10 10.94 -10.44
N ILE A 220 -10.41 11.86 -11.12
CA ILE A 220 -9.58 12.90 -10.48
C ILE A 220 -10.26 14.25 -10.63
N THR A 221 -10.55 14.90 -9.51
CA THR A 221 -11.00 16.29 -9.47
C THR A 221 -9.87 17.19 -8.99
N TRP A 222 -9.58 18.23 -9.76
CA TRP A 222 -8.57 19.23 -9.42
C TRP A 222 -9.21 20.36 -8.63
N VAL A 223 -8.64 20.69 -7.49
CA VAL A 223 -9.10 21.79 -6.65
C VAL A 223 -7.95 22.76 -6.42
N ASP A 224 -8.22 24.02 -6.72
CA ASP A 224 -7.28 25.11 -6.45
C ASP A 224 -7.06 25.27 -4.93
N GLN A 225 -5.81 25.51 -4.51
CA GLN A 225 -5.47 25.60 -3.09
C GLN A 225 -6.20 26.74 -2.36
N GLU A 226 -6.39 27.88 -3.02
CA GLU A 226 -7.05 29.05 -2.43
C GLU A 226 -8.56 28.82 -2.34
N ALA A 227 -9.13 28.10 -3.31
CA ALA A 227 -10.54 27.74 -3.34
C ALA A 227 -10.88 26.55 -2.43
N PHE A 228 -9.92 25.75 -1.99
CA PHE A 228 -10.16 24.55 -1.21
C PHE A 228 -10.56 24.89 0.24
N HIS A 229 -11.75 24.46 0.66
CA HIS A 229 -12.29 24.75 2.00
C HIS A 229 -13.12 23.62 2.61
N GLU A 230 -13.42 22.57 1.84
CA GLU A 230 -14.05 21.34 2.27
C GLU A 230 -13.62 20.19 1.35
N VAL A 231 -13.76 18.95 1.84
CA VAL A 231 -13.55 17.74 1.05
C VAL A 231 -14.91 17.17 0.69
N ASP A 232 -15.16 16.92 -0.60
CA ASP A 232 -16.47 16.48 -1.07
C ASP A 232 -16.87 15.11 -0.50
N LYS A 233 -18.19 14.91 -0.36
CA LYS A 233 -18.73 13.61 0.03
C LYS A 233 -18.45 12.58 -1.05
N GLY A 234 -17.80 11.48 -0.66
CA GLY A 234 -17.49 10.36 -1.56
C GLY A 234 -16.05 10.32 -2.05
N VAL A 235 -15.25 11.36 -1.76
CA VAL A 235 -13.81 11.39 -2.01
C VAL A 235 -13.12 10.34 -1.15
N LYS A 236 -12.43 9.41 -1.84
CA LYS A 236 -11.75 8.28 -1.21
C LYS A 236 -10.36 8.64 -0.71
N ALA A 237 -9.68 9.57 -1.38
CA ALA A 237 -8.39 10.09 -0.95
C ALA A 237 -8.20 11.53 -1.43
N VAL A 238 -7.46 12.31 -0.65
CA VAL A 238 -6.99 13.64 -1.03
C VAL A 238 -5.48 13.58 -1.21
N PHE A 239 -5.01 14.05 -2.36
CA PHE A 239 -3.61 14.27 -2.66
C PHE A 239 -3.33 15.76 -2.49
N LEU A 240 -2.64 16.10 -1.41
CA LEU A 240 -2.16 17.46 -1.16
C LEU A 240 -0.72 17.56 -1.65
N ILE A 241 -0.48 18.35 -2.69
CA ILE A 241 0.80 18.42 -3.39
C ILE A 241 1.30 19.86 -3.37
N GLN A 242 2.50 20.08 -2.86
CA GLN A 242 3.12 21.40 -2.76
C GLN A 242 2.20 22.47 -2.09
N PRO A 243 1.78 22.28 -0.83
CA PRO A 243 0.92 23.23 -0.12
C PRO A 243 1.66 24.54 0.21
N THR A 244 1.43 25.59 -0.58
CA THR A 244 2.08 26.91 -0.38
C THR A 244 1.10 28.00 0.06
N ALA A 245 -0.21 27.80 -0.18
CA ALA A 245 -1.24 28.84 0.01
C ALA A 245 -2.50 28.33 0.74
N LEU A 246 -2.40 27.29 1.57
CA LEU A 246 -3.57 26.74 2.26
C LEU A 246 -4.10 27.67 3.35
N SER A 247 -5.36 28.09 3.19
CA SER A 247 -6.10 28.85 4.20
C SER A 247 -6.30 28.06 5.51
N THR A 248 -6.60 28.75 6.60
CA THR A 248 -6.95 28.09 7.88
C THR A 248 -8.19 27.18 7.73
N ALA A 249 -9.13 27.56 6.86
CA ALA A 249 -10.30 26.75 6.55
C ALA A 249 -9.93 25.45 5.81
N ALA A 250 -9.03 25.54 4.82
CA ALA A 250 -8.48 24.40 4.09
C ALA A 250 -7.79 23.41 5.04
N GLN A 251 -6.89 23.89 5.89
CA GLN A 251 -6.18 23.06 6.85
C GLN A 251 -7.15 22.40 7.85
N TYR A 252 -8.21 23.11 8.27
CA TYR A 252 -9.25 22.53 9.11
C TYR A 252 -10.07 21.45 8.39
N ALA A 253 -10.36 21.64 7.10
CA ALA A 253 -11.05 20.64 6.30
C ALA A 253 -10.25 19.34 6.20
N LEU A 254 -8.93 19.44 5.95
CA LEU A 254 -8.02 18.29 5.93
C LEU A 254 -7.93 17.60 7.29
N ASP A 255 -7.75 18.36 8.37
CA ASP A 255 -7.75 17.84 9.74
C ASP A 255 -8.99 16.99 9.98
N GLN A 256 -10.17 17.57 9.77
CA GLN A 256 -11.42 16.88 10.04
C GLN A 256 -11.72 15.74 9.07
N TYR A 257 -11.21 15.79 7.83
CA TYR A 257 -11.27 14.68 6.88
C TYR A 257 -10.46 13.48 7.39
N VAL A 258 -9.21 13.72 7.82
CA VAL A 258 -8.33 12.68 8.39
C VAL A 258 -8.93 12.11 9.67
N LEU A 259 -9.42 12.94 10.59
CA LEU A 259 -10.00 12.46 11.86
C LEU A 259 -11.26 11.59 11.68
N ARG A 260 -11.97 11.76 10.56
CA ARG A 260 -13.11 10.91 10.16
C ARG A 260 -12.68 9.61 9.47
N GLY A 261 -11.38 9.36 9.34
CA GLY A 261 -10.83 8.18 8.67
C GLY A 261 -10.61 8.37 7.16
N GLY A 262 -10.61 9.61 6.66
CA GLY A 262 -10.22 9.91 5.29
C GLY A 262 -8.75 9.63 5.02
N HIS A 263 -8.41 9.30 3.78
CA HIS A 263 -7.04 8.99 3.37
C HIS A 263 -6.35 10.22 2.79
N LEU A 264 -5.30 10.70 3.43
CA LEU A 264 -4.54 11.86 2.99
C LEU A 264 -3.14 11.43 2.55
N VAL A 265 -2.76 11.88 1.35
CA VAL A 265 -1.39 11.79 0.84
C VAL A 265 -0.84 13.20 0.72
N VAL A 266 0.27 13.48 1.40
CA VAL A 266 0.91 14.80 1.44
C VAL A 266 2.27 14.72 0.76
N PHE A 267 2.47 15.59 -0.22
CA PHE A 267 3.78 15.87 -0.81
C PHE A 267 4.17 17.30 -0.43
N VAL A 268 5.19 17.42 0.41
CA VAL A 268 5.86 18.68 0.74
C VAL A 268 7.27 18.62 0.20
N ASP A 269 7.86 19.77 -0.09
CA ASP A 269 9.14 19.85 -0.78
C ASP A 269 9.97 21.02 -0.23
N PRO A 270 11.25 20.84 0.13
CA PRO A 270 12.13 21.95 0.47
C PRO A 270 12.64 22.71 -0.76
N ASP A 271 12.60 22.13 -1.96
CA ASP A 271 13.03 22.73 -3.22
C ASP A 271 12.28 22.12 -4.43
N ALA A 272 11.02 22.55 -4.63
CA ALA A 272 10.20 22.05 -5.73
C ALA A 272 10.67 22.62 -7.09
N GLU A 273 11.50 21.87 -7.79
CA GLU A 273 12.13 22.29 -9.06
C GLU A 273 11.10 22.43 -10.19
N MET A 274 9.96 21.72 -10.10
CA MET A 274 8.85 21.82 -11.06
C MET A 274 7.85 22.94 -10.78
N SER A 275 8.11 23.80 -9.81
CA SER A 275 7.23 24.93 -9.50
C SER A 275 7.41 26.10 -10.48
N ASP A 276 6.34 26.86 -10.71
CA ASP A 276 6.35 28.11 -11.50
C ASP A 276 7.00 29.27 -10.71
N THR A 277 8.21 29.07 -10.19
CA THR A 277 8.96 30.16 -9.55
C THR A 277 9.53 31.11 -10.60
N PRO A 278 9.44 32.45 -10.39
CA PRO A 278 10.07 33.40 -11.28
C PRO A 278 11.56 33.12 -11.41
N THR A 279 12.05 33.07 -12.65
CA THR A 279 13.45 32.82 -12.97
C THR A 279 14.34 33.83 -12.23
N GLY A 280 15.29 33.35 -11.41
CA GLY A 280 16.16 34.20 -10.60
C GLY A 280 15.66 34.52 -9.19
N SER A 281 14.60 33.85 -8.70
CA SER A 281 14.26 33.85 -7.28
C SER A 281 15.45 33.34 -6.45
N PRO A 282 15.92 34.08 -5.42
CA PRO A 282 17.05 33.65 -4.60
C PRO A 282 16.69 32.56 -3.58
N LEU A 283 15.40 32.23 -3.45
CA LEU A 283 14.90 31.23 -2.51
C LEU A 283 14.28 30.06 -3.26
N PRO A 284 14.57 28.81 -2.83
CA PRO A 284 13.96 27.61 -3.37
C PRO A 284 12.46 27.59 -3.11
N ALA A 285 11.73 26.90 -3.99
CA ALA A 285 10.29 26.79 -3.93
C ALA A 285 9.86 25.77 -2.88
N SER A 286 9.76 26.20 -1.63
CA SER A 286 9.42 25.31 -0.52
C SER A 286 7.94 25.28 -0.16
N SER A 287 7.48 24.15 0.37
CA SER A 287 6.14 23.96 0.94
C SER A 287 6.20 23.25 2.29
N ASP A 288 5.18 23.45 3.12
CA ASP A 288 5.08 22.87 4.47
C ASP A 288 3.61 22.78 4.90
N LEU A 289 3.35 22.01 5.96
CA LEU A 289 2.05 21.90 6.62
C LEU A 289 2.21 21.99 8.15
N PRO A 290 2.79 23.09 8.67
CA PRO A 290 3.40 23.13 9.99
C PRO A 290 2.40 22.88 11.10
N ARG A 291 1.19 23.44 11.00
CA ARG A 291 0.15 23.30 12.02
C ARG A 291 -0.30 21.84 12.19
N LEU A 292 -0.54 21.14 11.08
CA LEU A 292 -1.01 19.76 11.11
C LEU A 292 0.13 18.81 11.50
N LEU A 293 1.29 18.91 10.84
CA LEU A 293 2.43 18.03 11.11
C LEU A 293 2.90 18.14 12.56
N HIS A 294 3.08 19.37 13.06
CA HIS A 294 3.48 19.57 14.46
C HIS A 294 2.48 18.96 15.45
N ASN A 295 1.18 19.17 15.22
CA ASN A 295 0.14 18.62 16.10
C ASN A 295 0.06 17.09 16.02
N TRP A 296 0.31 16.51 14.85
CA TRP A 296 0.38 15.06 14.66
C TRP A 296 1.72 14.45 15.10
N GLY A 297 2.63 15.27 15.62
CA GLY A 297 3.92 14.84 16.15
C GLY A 297 4.94 14.47 15.09
N VAL A 298 4.83 15.05 13.90
CA VAL A 298 5.80 14.94 12.81
C VAL A 298 6.59 16.25 12.70
N ARG A 299 7.91 16.12 12.59
CA ARG A 299 8.83 17.21 12.26
C ARG A 299 9.15 17.15 10.78
N TYR A 300 9.13 18.31 10.16
CA TYR A 300 9.57 18.54 8.79
C TYR A 300 10.19 19.94 8.76
N ASN A 301 11.25 20.12 7.96
CA ASN A 301 11.90 21.40 7.79
C ASN A 301 11.93 21.76 6.30
N PRO A 302 11.18 22.78 5.85
CA PRO A 302 11.10 23.18 4.45
C PRO A 302 12.38 23.84 3.91
N HIS A 303 13.44 23.90 4.72
CA HIS A 303 14.71 24.53 4.36
C HIS A 303 15.89 23.58 4.39
N GLU A 304 15.66 22.28 4.59
CA GLU A 304 16.70 21.26 4.64
C GLU A 304 16.48 20.19 3.57
N VAL A 305 17.53 19.91 2.81
CA VAL A 305 17.59 18.85 1.81
C VAL A 305 18.52 17.75 2.30
N VAL A 306 18.14 16.50 2.05
CA VAL A 306 18.97 15.32 2.27
C VAL A 306 19.90 15.14 1.08
N LEU A 307 21.20 15.17 1.35
CA LEU A 307 22.23 14.68 0.44
C LEU A 307 22.59 13.25 0.81
N ASP A 308 22.88 12.43 -0.19
CA ASP A 308 23.47 11.12 0.01
C ASP A 308 24.43 10.78 -1.13
N ARG A 309 25.73 10.78 -0.82
CA ARG A 309 26.77 10.51 -1.80
C ARG A 309 26.74 9.06 -2.30
N SER A 310 26.32 8.10 -1.49
CA SER A 310 26.28 6.69 -1.89
C SER A 310 25.13 6.37 -2.85
N LEU A 311 24.09 7.21 -2.83
CA LEU A 311 22.89 7.10 -3.67
C LEU A 311 22.85 8.12 -4.81
N ALA A 312 23.90 8.93 -4.97
CA ALA A 312 23.95 10.03 -5.93
C ALA A 312 23.79 9.53 -7.37
N LEU A 313 22.80 10.06 -8.07
CA LEU A 313 22.55 9.78 -9.47
C LEU A 313 23.56 10.51 -10.37
N PRO A 314 24.06 9.88 -11.44
CA PRO A 314 24.87 10.55 -12.44
C PRO A 314 24.00 11.46 -13.30
N ILE A 315 24.41 12.73 -13.45
CA ILE A 315 23.79 13.71 -14.33
C ILE A 315 24.76 14.16 -15.41
N GLU A 316 24.22 14.73 -16.48
CA GLU A 316 24.99 15.41 -17.52
C GLU A 316 24.91 16.92 -17.31
N LEU A 317 26.07 17.58 -17.19
CA LEU A 317 26.18 19.01 -17.02
C LEU A 317 26.13 19.73 -18.37
N SER A 318 25.98 21.06 -18.34
CA SER A 318 25.91 21.89 -19.54
C SER A 318 27.17 21.81 -20.43
N ASP A 319 28.30 21.42 -19.86
CA ASP A 319 29.58 21.19 -20.55
C ASP A 319 29.74 19.75 -21.07
N GLN A 320 28.66 18.94 -21.07
CA GLN A 320 28.63 17.51 -21.43
C GLN A 320 29.47 16.61 -20.53
N SER A 321 30.00 17.13 -19.42
CA SER A 321 30.65 16.29 -18.42
C SER A 321 29.60 15.53 -17.61
N ARG A 322 29.98 14.36 -17.11
CA ARG A 322 29.14 13.57 -16.20
C ARG A 322 29.63 13.75 -14.78
N SER A 323 28.71 14.12 -13.89
CA SER A 323 28.99 14.24 -12.46
C SER A 323 27.89 13.54 -11.64
N ALA A 324 28.22 13.08 -10.44
CA ALA A 324 27.22 12.57 -9.52
C ALA A 324 26.59 13.75 -8.77
N HIS A 325 25.26 13.79 -8.70
CA HIS A 325 24.53 14.85 -8.01
C HIS A 325 24.05 14.34 -6.64
N PRO A 326 24.66 14.77 -5.51
CA PRO A 326 24.36 14.20 -4.18
C PRO A 326 22.93 14.45 -3.67
N ALA A 327 22.20 15.42 -4.24
CA ALA A 327 20.78 15.65 -3.92
C ALA A 327 19.81 14.90 -4.86
N MET A 328 20.30 14.26 -5.93
CA MET A 328 19.48 13.40 -6.78
C MET A 328 19.73 11.95 -6.36
N LEU A 329 18.73 11.34 -5.74
CA LEU A 329 18.89 10.09 -5.00
C LEU A 329 18.27 8.94 -5.78
N GLY A 330 19.09 7.93 -6.11
CA GLY A 330 18.64 6.67 -6.70
C GLY A 330 18.46 5.61 -5.63
N LEU A 331 17.28 5.56 -5.02
CA LEU A 331 16.96 4.61 -3.96
C LEU A 331 16.82 3.19 -4.54
N GLY A 332 17.55 2.24 -3.97
CA GLY A 332 17.48 0.82 -4.36
C GLY A 332 16.77 -0.03 -3.31
N THR A 333 16.85 -1.35 -3.45
CA THR A 333 16.18 -2.32 -2.57
C THR A 333 16.51 -2.19 -1.08
N ALA A 334 17.65 -1.61 -0.71
CA ALA A 334 18.02 -1.43 0.71
C ALA A 334 17.34 -0.20 1.33
N GLU A 335 17.00 0.78 0.50
CA GLU A 335 16.40 2.06 0.85
C GLU A 335 14.86 2.02 0.82
N LEU A 336 14.29 0.94 0.26
CA LEU A 336 12.85 0.71 0.14
C LEU A 336 12.33 -0.23 1.22
N ASN A 337 11.21 0.11 1.84
CA ASN A 337 10.58 -0.77 2.82
C ASN A 337 9.79 -1.90 2.14
N HIS A 338 10.42 -3.07 1.99
CA HIS A 338 9.76 -4.23 1.39
C HIS A 338 8.69 -4.90 2.26
N HIS A 339 8.52 -4.45 3.51
CA HIS A 339 7.43 -4.89 4.40
C HIS A 339 6.17 -4.01 4.28
N ASP A 340 6.24 -2.86 3.60
CA ASP A 340 5.07 -2.06 3.25
C ASP A 340 4.68 -2.30 1.80
N MET A 341 3.39 -2.52 1.59
CA MET A 341 2.80 -2.85 0.31
C MET A 341 2.96 -1.77 -0.76
N ILE A 342 3.09 -0.50 -0.37
CA ILE A 342 3.31 0.61 -1.30
C ILE A 342 4.67 0.44 -2.00
N THR A 343 5.68 0.01 -1.26
CA THR A 343 7.08 -0.07 -1.72
C THR A 343 7.54 -1.50 -2.00
N ALA A 344 6.79 -2.51 -1.59
CA ALA A 344 7.17 -3.93 -1.69
C ALA A 344 7.54 -4.40 -3.10
N GLY A 345 6.81 -3.91 -4.11
CA GLY A 345 7.04 -4.25 -5.52
C GLY A 345 8.02 -3.32 -6.25
N LEU A 346 8.51 -2.26 -5.60
CA LEU A 346 9.40 -1.30 -6.22
C LEU A 346 10.85 -1.79 -6.14
N GLN A 347 11.62 -1.59 -7.20
CA GLN A 347 13.04 -1.94 -7.25
C GLN A 347 13.94 -0.71 -7.16
N ARG A 348 13.47 0.40 -7.72
CA ARG A 348 14.16 1.68 -7.74
C ARG A 348 13.17 2.82 -7.65
N VAL A 349 13.51 3.86 -6.91
CA VAL A 349 12.80 5.14 -6.87
C VAL A 349 13.84 6.23 -6.95
N ASN A 350 13.63 7.20 -7.84
CA ASN A 350 14.49 8.37 -7.94
C ASN A 350 13.79 9.55 -7.26
N LEU A 351 14.54 10.33 -6.49
CA LEU A 351 14.09 11.58 -5.87
C LEU A 351 15.07 12.69 -6.22
N SER A 352 14.62 13.94 -6.19
CA SER A 352 15.49 15.12 -6.31
C SER A 352 15.24 16.06 -5.15
N SER A 353 16.31 16.62 -4.59
CA SER A 353 16.24 17.66 -3.57
C SER A 353 15.31 17.34 -2.39
N ALA A 354 15.19 16.05 -2.06
CA ALA A 354 14.21 15.57 -1.08
C ALA A 354 14.50 16.06 0.34
N GLY A 355 13.43 16.42 1.06
CA GLY A 355 13.46 16.68 2.50
C GLY A 355 13.41 15.40 3.34
N HIS A 356 13.09 15.54 4.62
CA HIS A 356 12.92 14.39 5.52
C HIS A 356 11.86 14.62 6.58
N PHE A 357 11.34 13.52 7.13
CA PHE A 357 10.45 13.53 8.28
C PHE A 357 11.09 12.86 9.50
N ASP A 358 10.76 13.37 10.68
CA ASP A 358 11.10 12.75 11.96
C ASP A 358 9.90 12.83 12.93
N LEU A 359 9.92 12.03 14.00
CA LEU A 359 8.92 12.11 15.05
C LEU A 359 9.33 13.12 16.13
N THR A 360 8.35 13.79 16.74
CA THR A 360 8.58 14.55 17.96
C THR A 360 8.76 13.60 19.16
N ALA A 361 9.59 13.98 20.13
CA ALA A 361 9.99 13.11 21.25
C ALA A 361 8.84 12.59 22.14
N HIS A 362 7.66 13.20 22.07
CA HIS A 362 6.52 12.90 22.97
C HIS A 362 5.29 12.36 22.22
N THR A 363 5.38 12.14 20.91
CA THR A 363 4.27 11.59 20.14
C THR A 363 4.06 10.11 20.45
N GLN A 364 2.79 9.70 20.47
CA GLN A 364 2.39 8.28 20.52
C GLN A 364 2.17 7.70 19.12
N ASN A 365 2.28 8.55 18.09
CA ASN A 365 2.13 8.15 16.71
C ASN A 365 3.40 7.46 16.22
N ARG A 366 3.25 6.62 15.21
CA ARG A 366 4.35 5.90 14.58
C ARG A 366 4.56 6.47 13.19
N LEU A 367 5.80 6.76 12.86
CA LEU A 367 6.26 7.07 11.51
C LEU A 367 6.96 5.83 10.99
N ILE A 368 6.40 5.21 9.96
CA ILE A 368 6.94 4.01 9.34
C ILE A 368 7.63 4.46 8.05
N PRO A 369 8.97 4.45 7.97
CA PRO A 369 9.67 4.81 6.75
C PRO A 369 9.26 3.89 5.60
N LEU A 370 9.01 4.49 4.43
CA LEU A 370 8.75 3.81 3.16
C LEU A 370 9.97 3.93 2.25
N LEU A 371 10.53 5.14 2.21
CA LEU A 371 11.76 5.49 1.53
C LEU A 371 12.71 6.10 2.56
N GLN A 372 13.97 5.66 2.58
CA GLN A 372 14.98 6.20 3.49
C GLN A 372 16.33 6.40 2.79
N SER A 373 17.12 7.36 3.26
CA SER A 373 18.51 7.52 2.83
C SER A 373 19.40 6.39 3.37
N SER A 374 20.65 6.33 2.92
CA SER A 374 21.69 5.52 3.55
C SER A 374 22.29 6.23 4.79
N ALA A 375 23.24 5.56 5.46
CA ALA A 375 24.03 6.16 6.53
C ALA A 375 25.14 7.11 6.02
N ASP A 376 25.41 7.16 4.71
CA ASP A 376 26.32 8.14 4.09
C ASP A 376 25.63 9.51 3.91
N ALA A 377 24.38 9.68 4.37
CA ALA A 377 23.58 10.88 4.18
C ALA A 377 23.93 12.05 5.11
N LYS A 378 23.56 13.26 4.68
CA LYS A 378 23.77 14.53 5.39
C LYS A 378 22.67 15.54 5.06
N LEU A 379 22.26 16.34 6.04
CA LEU A 379 21.38 17.50 5.80
C LEU A 379 22.17 18.75 5.39
N VAL A 380 21.66 19.49 4.39
CA VAL A 380 22.17 20.81 4.00
C VAL A 380 21.02 21.81 3.80
N PRO A 381 21.29 23.13 3.89
CA PRO A 381 20.30 24.13 3.53
C PRO A 381 19.86 23.99 2.07
N ALA A 382 18.56 24.06 1.80
CA ALA A 382 18.00 23.96 0.44
C ALA A 382 18.62 25.01 -0.50
N GLN A 383 18.84 26.24 -0.02
CA GLN A 383 19.50 27.31 -0.79
C GLN A 383 20.90 26.92 -1.29
N ARG A 384 21.62 26.04 -0.56
CA ARG A 384 22.94 25.56 -1.01
C ARG A 384 22.80 24.66 -2.23
N VAL A 385 21.75 23.85 -2.31
CA VAL A 385 21.48 22.93 -3.43
C VAL A 385 21.20 23.73 -4.70
N SER A 386 20.21 24.63 -4.66
CA SER A 386 19.84 25.47 -5.80
C SER A 386 20.98 26.42 -6.22
N ALA A 387 21.82 26.89 -5.28
CA ALA A 387 23.00 27.69 -5.62
C ALA A 387 24.12 26.92 -6.36
N THR A 388 24.08 25.59 -6.36
CA THR A 388 25.10 24.70 -6.95
C THR A 388 24.61 23.97 -8.20
N GLU A 389 23.49 24.37 -8.81
CA GLU A 389 22.91 23.74 -10.01
C GLU A 389 23.94 23.51 -11.14
N ASN A 390 24.88 24.45 -11.34
CA ASN A 390 25.90 24.35 -12.39
C ASN A 390 27.10 23.46 -12.03
N ASP A 391 27.36 23.22 -10.74
CA ASP A 391 28.45 22.37 -10.26
C ASP A 391 28.05 21.70 -8.92
N PRO A 392 27.31 20.57 -8.99
CA PRO A 392 26.85 19.85 -7.81
C PRO A 392 27.97 19.23 -6.98
N SER A 393 29.20 19.14 -7.52
CA SER A 393 30.34 18.57 -6.79
C SER A 393 30.69 19.40 -5.55
N LEU A 394 30.38 20.70 -5.56
CA LEU A 394 30.52 21.63 -4.43
C LEU A 394 29.64 21.27 -3.23
N LEU A 395 28.59 20.45 -3.42
CA LEU A 395 27.80 19.93 -2.31
C LEU A 395 28.60 18.97 -1.42
N LEU A 396 29.68 18.38 -1.95
CA LEU A 396 30.56 17.49 -1.21
C LEU A 396 31.66 18.25 -0.42
N ASP A 397 31.75 19.57 -0.55
CA ASP A 397 32.69 20.38 0.22
C ASP A 397 32.33 20.36 1.72
N GLY A 398 33.26 19.87 2.54
CA GLY A 398 33.05 19.68 3.98
C GLY A 398 32.03 18.57 4.30
N TYR A 399 31.81 17.65 3.36
CA TYR A 399 30.85 16.56 3.55
C TYR A 399 31.34 15.57 4.60
N HIS A 400 30.52 15.42 5.62
CA HIS A 400 30.68 14.47 6.70
C HIS A 400 29.30 13.86 6.93
N PRO A 401 29.12 12.55 6.69
CA PRO A 401 27.87 11.87 6.95
C PRO A 401 27.46 11.97 8.41
N ASP A 402 26.15 12.07 8.64
CA ASP A 402 25.60 12.11 9.99
C ASP A 402 25.50 10.70 10.60
N GLY A 403 25.62 9.64 9.78
CA GLY A 403 25.49 8.25 10.22
C GLY A 403 24.04 7.85 10.54
N VAL A 404 23.06 8.60 10.01
CA VAL A 404 21.63 8.43 10.25
C VAL A 404 20.91 8.20 8.93
N HIS A 405 19.89 7.34 8.95
CA HIS A 405 18.96 7.16 7.84
C HIS A 405 17.81 8.15 7.96
N TYR A 406 17.68 9.06 6.99
CA TYR A 406 16.61 10.04 6.93
C TYR A 406 15.38 9.46 6.23
N ALA A 407 14.18 9.62 6.81
CA ALA A 407 12.94 9.16 6.19
C ALA A 407 12.46 10.17 5.15
N LEU A 408 12.62 9.82 3.87
CA LEU A 408 12.27 10.66 2.71
C LEU A 408 10.78 10.56 2.36
N ALA A 409 10.19 9.39 2.64
CA ALA A 409 8.75 9.19 2.64
C ALA A 409 8.36 8.22 3.75
N ALA A 410 7.20 8.42 4.36
CA ALA A 410 6.74 7.62 5.48
C ALA A 410 5.23 7.54 5.60
N ARG A 411 4.75 6.45 6.21
CA ARG A 411 3.37 6.31 6.66
C ARG A 411 3.29 6.75 8.12
N LEU A 412 2.57 7.83 8.38
CA LEU A 412 2.17 8.23 9.73
C LEU A 412 0.96 7.41 10.15
N ARG A 413 1.05 6.71 11.28
CA ARG A 413 -0.03 5.89 11.83
C ARG A 413 -0.24 6.19 13.31
N GLY A 414 -1.48 6.43 13.71
CA GLY A 414 -1.81 6.68 15.10
C GLY A 414 -3.22 7.19 15.30
N VAL A 415 -3.55 7.49 16.55
CA VAL A 415 -4.79 8.20 16.89
C VAL A 415 -4.43 9.68 16.99
N LEU A 416 -4.93 10.47 16.05
CA LEU A 416 -4.56 11.88 15.94
C LEU A 416 -5.54 12.74 16.71
N ASP A 417 -5.03 13.76 17.38
CA ASP A 417 -5.83 14.85 17.95
C ASP A 417 -6.00 15.95 16.89
N SER A 418 -7.08 16.73 16.98
CA SER A 418 -7.31 17.85 16.06
C SER A 418 -6.30 18.96 16.31
N ALA A 419 -5.76 19.52 15.22
CA ALA A 419 -4.91 20.70 15.30
C ALA A 419 -5.69 22.00 15.56
N PHE A 420 -7.02 21.93 15.70
CA PHE A 420 -7.93 23.08 15.82
C PHE A 420 -8.80 23.01 17.09
N PRO A 421 -8.19 23.01 18.29
CA PRO A 421 -8.94 22.97 19.55
C PRO A 421 -9.87 24.17 19.73
N GLU A 422 -9.58 25.31 19.09
CA GLU A 422 -10.45 26.48 19.11
C GLU A 422 -11.81 26.25 18.43
N TYR A 423 -11.93 25.20 17.60
CA TYR A 423 -13.18 24.82 16.94
C TYR A 423 -13.94 23.70 17.67
N ALA A 424 -13.55 23.36 18.91
CA ALA A 424 -14.19 22.31 19.70
C ALA A 424 -15.71 22.48 19.88
N GLN A 425 -16.23 23.72 19.83
CA GLN A 425 -17.66 24.02 19.96
C GLN A 425 -18.42 23.97 18.62
N ARG A 426 -17.74 23.77 17.49
CA ARG A 426 -18.38 23.69 16.18
C ARG A 426 -19.09 22.35 16.02
N ALA A 427 -20.34 22.39 15.54
CA ALA A 427 -21.11 21.18 15.30
C ALA A 427 -20.38 20.23 14.33
N GLY A 428 -20.28 18.96 14.69
CA GLY A 428 -19.61 17.93 13.89
C GLY A 428 -18.07 17.95 13.93
N HIS A 429 -17.47 18.79 14.78
CA HIS A 429 -16.04 18.76 15.05
C HIS A 429 -15.64 17.47 15.78
N LEU A 430 -14.55 16.87 15.35
CA LEU A 430 -13.87 15.79 16.05
C LEU A 430 -12.60 16.34 16.69
N ALA A 431 -12.50 16.24 18.01
CA ALA A 431 -11.27 16.60 18.75
C ALA A 431 -10.18 15.53 18.63
N ARG A 432 -10.56 14.30 18.28
CA ARG A 432 -9.71 13.13 18.13
C ARG A 432 -10.26 12.22 17.04
N SER A 433 -9.39 11.49 16.36
CA SER A 433 -9.79 10.57 15.30
C SER A 433 -10.65 9.43 15.83
N GLN A 434 -11.59 8.94 15.00
CA GLN A 434 -12.53 7.87 15.38
C GLN A 434 -11.85 6.51 15.60
N GLY A 435 -10.60 6.38 15.15
CA GLY A 435 -9.73 5.23 15.33
C GLY A 435 -8.32 5.57 14.85
N PRO A 436 -7.42 4.57 14.75
CA PRO A 436 -6.13 4.76 14.11
C PRO A 436 -6.33 5.21 12.65
N VAL A 437 -5.68 6.30 12.28
CA VAL A 437 -5.68 6.84 10.91
C VAL A 437 -4.29 6.68 10.29
N GLU A 438 -4.25 6.78 8.97
CA GLU A 438 -3.02 6.69 8.20
C GLU A 438 -2.91 7.87 7.25
N VAL A 439 -1.76 8.56 7.31
CA VAL A 439 -1.40 9.66 6.40
C VAL A 439 -0.09 9.27 5.72
N LEU A 440 -0.05 9.34 4.39
CA LEU A 440 1.17 9.13 3.63
C LEU A 440 1.88 10.47 3.45
N LEU A 441 3.15 10.54 3.80
CA LEU A 441 3.99 11.74 3.73
C LEU A 441 5.15 11.46 2.78
N VAL A 442 5.39 12.35 1.83
CA VAL A 442 6.51 12.31 0.88
C VAL A 442 7.17 13.68 0.87
N ALA A 443 8.49 13.73 1.04
CA ALA A 443 9.25 14.97 1.15
C ALA A 443 9.88 15.40 -0.18
N ASP A 444 9.23 15.08 -1.30
CA ASP A 444 9.67 15.40 -2.65
C ASP A 444 8.43 15.45 -3.57
N THR A 445 8.26 16.55 -4.29
CA THR A 445 7.20 16.70 -5.30
C THR A 445 7.70 16.41 -6.71
N ASP A 446 9.01 16.44 -6.93
CA ASP A 446 9.62 16.18 -8.23
C ASP A 446 9.57 14.71 -8.61
N LEU A 447 9.27 13.81 -7.66
CA LEU A 447 8.89 12.43 -7.93
C LEU A 447 7.72 12.32 -8.93
N PHE A 448 6.93 13.36 -9.16
CA PHE A 448 5.91 13.35 -10.21
C PHE A 448 6.43 13.75 -11.61
N SER A 449 7.64 14.30 -11.69
CA SER A 449 8.25 14.82 -12.92
C SER A 449 8.76 13.71 -13.81
N ASP A 450 8.45 13.80 -15.11
CA ASP A 450 8.88 12.84 -16.13
C ASP A 450 10.41 12.62 -16.14
N ARG A 451 11.20 13.63 -15.75
CA ARG A 451 12.69 13.57 -15.71
C ARG A 451 13.27 12.48 -14.82
N LEU A 452 12.50 11.99 -13.84
CA LEU A 452 12.95 10.98 -12.89
C LEU A 452 12.55 9.55 -13.30
N TRP A 453 11.71 9.40 -14.34
CA TRP A 453 11.14 8.11 -14.77
C TRP A 453 11.39 7.76 -16.24
N LEU A 454 11.58 8.76 -17.10
CA LEU A 454 11.89 8.63 -18.54
C LEU A 454 13.36 8.91 -18.79
#